data_AF-A0A7Y4MSP1-F1
#
_entry.id   AF-A0A7Y4MSP1-F1
#
_cell.length_a   1.000
_cell.length_b   1.000
_cell.length_c   1.000
_cell.angle_alpha   90.00
_cell.angle_beta   90.00
_cell.angle_gamma   90.00
#
_symmetry.space_group_name_H-M   'P 1'
#
loop_
_entity.id
_entity.type
_entity.pdbx_description
1 polymer ?
#
loop_
_entity_poly.entity_id
_entity_poly.type
_entity_poly.pdbx_seq_one_letter_code
_entity_poly.pdbx_strand_id
1 'polypeptide(L)'
;MSIQPRCSEAELAVLEEMTAYMRAHVWVGSGHPVKRSLALWQNLAYTLGEYTGGIDDYIYSLYHRDALEATIKRLPGPHSELLQRLVTEADETFRKATRDDGGRSLSEFLIPEANRGWWYSRRPIIGPLNTYLDAV
;
A
#
# COMPACT_ATOMS: atom_id res chain seq x y z
N MET A 1 1.91 -16.57 9.01
CA MET A 1 2.50 -16.65 7.66
C MET A 1 3.31 -15.39 7.43
N SER A 2 4.58 -15.48 7.02
CA SER A 2 5.40 -14.29 6.75
C SER A 2 5.06 -13.75 5.37
N ILE A 3 4.51 -12.54 5.29
CA ILE A 3 4.22 -11.88 4.02
C ILE A 3 5.53 -11.37 3.40
N GLN A 4 5.75 -11.67 2.13
CA GLN A 4 6.95 -11.27 1.39
C GLN A 4 6.57 -10.39 0.21
N PRO A 5 7.39 -9.39 -0.15
CA PRO A 5 7.17 -8.62 -1.34
C PRO A 5 7.32 -9.51 -2.58
N ARG A 6 6.52 -9.23 -3.59
CA ARG A 6 6.61 -9.81 -4.94
C ARG A 6 7.73 -9.09 -5.69
N CYS A 7 8.96 -9.55 -5.52
CA CYS A 7 10.16 -9.08 -6.19
C CYS A 7 11.21 -10.19 -6.25
N SER A 8 12.28 -9.98 -7.02
CA SER A 8 13.46 -10.85 -7.04
C SER A 8 14.27 -10.76 -5.74
N GLU A 9 15.16 -11.73 -5.52
CA GLU A 9 16.07 -11.75 -4.36
C GLU A 9 17.03 -10.55 -4.35
N ALA A 10 17.52 -10.13 -5.54
CA ALA A 10 18.38 -8.97 -5.66
C ALA A 10 17.64 -7.68 -5.25
N GLU A 11 16.40 -7.50 -5.70
CA GLU A 11 15.58 -6.36 -5.30
C GLU A 11 15.24 -6.40 -3.81
N LEU A 12 15.01 -7.59 -3.25
CA LEU A 12 14.77 -7.76 -1.82
C LEU A 12 15.95 -7.26 -0.98
N ALA A 13 17.18 -7.56 -1.39
CA ALA A 13 18.38 -7.04 -0.72
C ALA A 13 18.41 -5.50 -0.76
N VAL A 14 18.09 -4.89 -1.91
CA VAL A 14 18.02 -3.42 -2.01
C VAL A 14 16.92 -2.83 -1.12
N LEU A 15 15.76 -3.50 -0.96
CA LEU A 15 14.71 -3.04 -0.03
C LEU A 15 15.17 -3.06 1.45
N GLU A 16 16.07 -3.97 1.80
CA GLU A 16 16.71 -3.99 3.12
C GLU A 16 17.69 -2.83 3.29
N GLU A 17 18.49 -2.53 2.27
CA GLU A 17 19.36 -1.36 2.23
C GLU A 17 18.56 -0.05 2.36
N MET A 18 17.43 0.07 1.65
CA MET A 18 16.51 1.20 1.81
C MET A 18 16.00 1.33 3.24
N THR A 19 15.67 0.20 3.89
CA THR A 19 15.24 0.20 5.29
C THR A 19 16.35 0.68 6.22
N ALA A 20 17.59 0.23 6.00
CA ALA A 20 18.75 0.70 6.75
C ALA A 20 18.99 2.20 6.56
N TYR A 21 18.90 2.69 5.32
CA TYR A 21 19.00 4.11 4.99
C TYR A 21 17.94 4.94 5.71
N MET A 22 16.66 4.53 5.63
CA MET A 22 15.56 5.25 6.27
C MET A 22 15.75 5.33 7.78
N ARG A 23 16.20 4.24 8.42
CA ARG A 23 16.50 4.23 9.86
C ARG A 23 17.65 5.16 10.22
N ALA A 24 18.72 5.20 9.41
CA ALA A 24 19.91 5.97 9.71
C ALA A 24 19.75 7.48 9.46
N HIS A 25 18.93 7.87 8.46
CA HIS A 25 18.94 9.23 7.94
C HIS A 25 17.58 9.94 7.95
N VAL A 26 16.47 9.23 8.12
CA VAL A 26 15.14 9.79 7.87
C VAL A 26 14.18 9.64 9.04
N TRP A 27 14.08 8.45 9.63
CA TRP A 27 13.13 8.19 10.70
C TRP A 27 13.59 8.79 12.03
N VAL A 28 12.66 9.45 12.71
CA VAL A 28 12.80 9.82 14.11
C VAL A 28 11.98 8.80 14.92
N GLY A 29 12.66 7.83 15.52
CA GLY A 29 12.02 6.75 16.29
C GLY A 29 11.67 5.52 15.45
N SER A 30 10.60 4.82 15.85
CA SER A 30 10.18 3.56 15.21
C SER A 30 9.60 3.81 13.82
N GLY A 31 10.11 3.10 12.82
CA GLY A 31 9.58 3.07 11.46
C GLY A 31 9.29 1.65 10.97
N HIS A 32 8.51 1.52 9.89
CA HIS A 32 8.18 0.22 9.31
C HIS A 32 9.17 -0.15 8.20
N PRO A 33 9.73 -1.37 8.21
CA PRO A 33 10.62 -1.83 7.14
C PRO A 33 9.99 -1.63 5.76
N VAL A 34 10.76 -1.09 4.82
CA VAL A 34 10.29 -0.77 3.45
C VAL A 34 9.72 -2.02 2.78
N LYS A 35 10.42 -3.15 2.91
CA LYS A 35 9.96 -4.46 2.42
C LYS A 35 8.60 -4.89 2.97
N ARG A 36 8.29 -4.54 4.23
CA ARG A 36 7.02 -4.91 4.87
C ARG A 36 5.87 -4.06 4.34
N SER A 37 6.07 -2.75 4.20
CA SER A 37 5.05 -1.87 3.61
C SER A 37 4.76 -2.25 2.17
N LEU A 38 5.80 -2.57 1.38
CA LEU A 38 5.62 -3.06 0.01
C LEU A 38 4.87 -4.39 -0.04
N ALA A 39 5.25 -5.35 0.80
CA ALA A 39 4.61 -6.66 0.85
C ALA A 39 3.12 -6.57 1.19
N LEU A 40 2.75 -5.69 2.14
CA LEU A 40 1.35 -5.47 2.52
C LEU A 40 0.55 -4.81 1.40
N TRP A 41 1.13 -3.79 0.75
CA TRP A 41 0.49 -3.14 -0.38
C TRP A 41 0.28 -4.10 -1.56
N GLN A 42 1.32 -4.84 -1.93
CA GLN A 42 1.23 -5.85 -2.98
C GLN A 42 0.23 -6.95 -2.60
N ASN A 43 0.29 -7.49 -1.39
CA ASN A 43 -0.67 -8.52 -1.01
C ASN A 43 -2.11 -8.03 -1.14
N LEU A 44 -2.43 -6.83 -0.63
CA LEU A 44 -3.74 -6.23 -0.82
C LEU A 44 -4.12 -6.15 -2.31
N ALA A 45 -3.25 -5.56 -3.13
CA ALA A 45 -3.52 -5.37 -4.55
C ALA A 45 -3.79 -6.69 -5.30
N TYR A 46 -3.04 -7.74 -4.99
CA TYR A 46 -3.12 -9.03 -5.69
C TYR A 46 -4.18 -9.98 -5.14
N THR A 47 -4.63 -9.82 -3.89
CA THR A 47 -5.61 -10.71 -3.27
C THR A 47 -6.97 -10.06 -3.06
N LEU A 48 -7.20 -8.85 -3.59
CA LEU A 48 -8.35 -8.04 -3.22
C LEU A 48 -9.71 -8.73 -3.47
N GLY A 49 -9.83 -9.48 -4.56
CA GLY A 49 -11.07 -10.20 -4.89
C GLY A 49 -11.39 -11.37 -3.95
N GLU A 50 -10.38 -11.89 -3.27
CA GLU A 50 -10.50 -12.97 -2.28
C GLU A 50 -10.26 -12.47 -0.85
N TYR A 51 -10.17 -11.14 -0.67
CA TYR A 51 -9.79 -10.53 0.58
C TYR A 51 -10.88 -10.73 1.63
N THR A 52 -10.53 -11.42 2.71
CA THR A 52 -11.41 -11.75 3.83
C THR A 52 -11.19 -10.87 5.06
N GLY A 53 -10.23 -9.93 4.99
CA GLY A 53 -9.99 -8.96 6.06
C GLY A 53 -11.15 -7.95 6.18
N GLY A 54 -11.24 -7.31 7.34
CA GLY A 54 -12.25 -6.29 7.61
C GLY A 54 -11.91 -4.94 6.96
N ILE A 55 -12.83 -3.98 7.13
CA ILE A 55 -12.61 -2.59 6.67
C ILE A 55 -11.40 -1.94 7.32
N ASP A 56 -11.14 -2.23 8.60
CA ASP A 56 -9.97 -1.71 9.31
C ASP A 56 -8.67 -2.28 8.73
N ASP A 57 -8.64 -3.57 8.40
CA ASP A 57 -7.47 -4.20 7.77
C ASP A 57 -7.22 -3.65 6.36
N TYR A 58 -8.30 -3.36 5.63
CA TYR A 58 -8.23 -2.71 4.32
C TYR A 58 -7.62 -1.33 4.42
N ILE A 59 -8.15 -0.49 5.31
CA ILE A 59 -7.65 0.86 5.59
C ILE A 59 -6.19 0.80 6.07
N TYR A 60 -5.85 -0.11 6.97
CA TYR A 60 -4.49 -0.34 7.45
C TYR A 60 -3.53 -0.66 6.28
N SER A 61 -3.99 -1.43 5.30
CA SER A 61 -3.23 -1.72 4.09
C SER A 61 -3.05 -0.49 3.18
N LEU A 62 -4.04 0.41 3.12
CA LEU A 62 -3.93 1.68 2.40
C LEU A 62 -2.92 2.64 3.05
N TYR A 63 -2.82 2.66 4.38
CA TYR A 63 -1.79 3.45 5.08
C TYR A 63 -0.36 3.01 4.71
N HIS A 64 -0.16 1.73 4.38
CA HIS A 64 1.15 1.28 3.87
C HIS A 64 1.48 1.91 2.51
N ARG A 65 0.48 2.27 1.69
CA ARG A 65 0.70 2.99 0.44
C ARG A 65 1.07 4.46 0.66
N ASP A 66 0.52 5.13 1.68
CA ASP A 66 0.99 6.46 2.12
C ASP A 66 2.46 6.39 2.58
N ALA A 67 2.78 5.39 3.40
CA ALA A 67 4.14 5.19 3.92
C ALA A 67 5.14 4.96 2.78
N LEU A 68 4.76 4.20 1.74
CA LEU A 68 5.56 4.00 0.54
C LEU A 68 5.74 5.31 -0.24
N GLU A 69 4.68 6.10 -0.42
CA GLU A 69 4.77 7.39 -1.11
C GLU A 69 5.74 8.34 -0.40
N ALA A 70 5.64 8.43 0.92
CA ALA A 70 6.54 9.24 1.74
C ALA A 70 7.99 8.72 1.68
N THR A 71 8.18 7.40 1.63
CA THR A 71 9.51 6.78 1.52
C THR A 71 10.16 7.08 0.18
N ILE A 72 9.43 6.93 -0.94
CA ILE A 72 9.93 7.22 -2.30
C ILE A 72 10.47 8.65 -2.39
N LYS A 73 9.76 9.62 -1.82
CA LYS A 73 10.15 11.05 -1.82
C LYS A 73 11.44 11.35 -1.05
N ARG A 74 11.90 10.43 -0.19
CA ARG A 74 13.05 10.63 0.72
C ARG A 74 14.24 9.74 0.39
N LEU A 75 14.06 8.74 -0.47
CA LEU A 75 15.13 7.86 -0.92
C LEU A 75 15.99 8.52 -2.01
N PRO A 76 17.30 8.20 -2.07
CA PRO A 76 18.16 8.64 -3.17
C PRO A 76 17.78 7.96 -4.49
N GLY A 77 18.11 8.61 -5.61
CA GLY A 77 17.65 8.31 -6.98
C GLY A 77 17.42 6.82 -7.29
N PRO A 78 18.46 5.97 -7.33
CA PRO A 78 18.31 4.57 -7.70
C PRO A 78 17.37 3.78 -6.78
N HIS A 79 17.36 4.10 -5.49
CA HIS A 79 16.45 3.47 -4.53
C HIS A 79 15.01 3.94 -4.71
N SER A 80 14.82 5.23 -4.94
CA SER A 80 13.52 5.83 -5.19
C SER A 80 12.90 5.29 -6.49
N GLU A 81 13.69 5.18 -7.56
CA GLU A 81 13.28 4.61 -8.85
C GLU A 81 12.85 3.14 -8.74
N LEU A 82 13.66 2.31 -8.07
CA LEU A 82 13.33 0.91 -7.84
C LEU A 82 12.02 0.77 -7.06
N LEU A 83 11.90 1.48 -5.94
CA LEU A 83 10.69 1.40 -5.11
C LEU A 83 9.47 1.92 -5.86
N GLN A 84 9.60 3.02 -6.59
CA GLN A 84 8.53 3.59 -7.41
C GLN A 84 8.04 2.60 -8.46
N ARG A 85 8.94 1.87 -9.14
CA ARG A 85 8.54 0.85 -10.12
C ARG A 85 7.71 -0.26 -9.46
N LEU A 86 8.21 -0.87 -8.38
CA LEU A 86 7.52 -1.96 -7.68
C LEU A 86 6.15 -1.53 -7.12
N VAL A 87 6.06 -0.28 -6.65
CA VAL A 87 4.80 0.31 -6.18
C VAL A 87 3.86 0.57 -7.35
N THR A 88 4.35 1.01 -8.50
CA THR A 88 3.54 1.27 -9.70
C THR A 88 2.89 -0.02 -10.22
N GLU A 89 3.63 -1.13 -10.24
CA GLU A 89 3.09 -2.45 -10.63
C GLU A 89 1.93 -2.90 -9.71
N ALA A 90 2.08 -2.67 -8.39
CA ALA A 90 1.02 -2.92 -7.42
C ALA A 90 -0.16 -1.96 -7.58
N ASP A 91 0.10 -0.67 -7.84
CA ASP A 91 -0.92 0.35 -8.07
C ASP A 91 -1.79 0.00 -9.29
N GLU A 92 -1.17 -0.46 -10.39
CA GLU A 92 -1.90 -0.92 -11.58
C GLU A 92 -2.77 -2.15 -11.29
N THR A 93 -2.25 -3.10 -10.52
CA THR A 93 -3.01 -4.29 -10.11
C THR A 93 -4.20 -3.90 -9.24
N PHE A 94 -3.97 -3.02 -8.27
CA PHE A 94 -5.02 -2.48 -7.40
C PHE A 94 -6.09 -1.75 -8.22
N ARG A 95 -5.71 -0.90 -9.18
CA ARG A 95 -6.66 -0.19 -10.05
C ARG A 95 -7.53 -1.14 -10.86
N LYS A 96 -7.00 -2.28 -11.33
CA LYS A 96 -7.77 -3.29 -12.08
C LYS A 96 -8.78 -4.01 -11.19
N ALA A 97 -8.46 -4.21 -9.91
CA ALA A 97 -9.33 -4.90 -8.95
C ALA A 97 -10.36 -3.98 -8.25
N THR A 98 -10.26 -2.68 -8.48
CA THR A 98 -11.09 -1.65 -7.81
C THR A 98 -11.75 -0.72 -8.81
N ARG A 99 -12.84 -0.07 -8.38
CA ARG A 99 -13.44 1.06 -9.09
C ARG A 99 -13.26 2.34 -8.29
N ASP A 100 -13.15 3.46 -8.99
CA ASP A 100 -13.20 4.78 -8.36
C ASP A 100 -14.63 5.10 -7.97
N ASP A 101 -14.85 5.45 -6.72
CA ASP A 101 -16.15 5.86 -6.19
C ASP A 101 -16.11 7.26 -5.56
N GLY A 102 -14.99 7.99 -5.75
CA GLY A 102 -14.77 9.31 -5.17
C GLY A 102 -14.52 9.29 -3.67
N GLY A 103 -14.23 8.13 -3.07
CA GLY A 103 -14.01 7.97 -1.63
C GLY A 103 -15.29 7.82 -0.82
N ARG A 104 -16.44 7.63 -1.48
CA ARG A 104 -17.74 7.50 -0.80
C ARG A 104 -17.77 6.31 0.14
N SER A 105 -17.36 5.12 -0.31
CA SER A 105 -17.41 3.91 0.53
C SER A 105 -16.47 3.94 1.73
N LEU A 106 -15.42 4.77 1.72
CA LEU A 106 -14.51 4.87 2.87
C LEU A 106 -14.82 6.07 3.78
N SER A 107 -15.69 6.99 3.36
CA SER A 107 -15.96 8.24 4.08
C SER A 107 -16.56 8.06 5.47
N GLU A 108 -17.26 6.95 5.72
CA GLU A 108 -17.84 6.65 7.03
C GLU A 108 -16.81 6.15 8.05
N PHE A 109 -15.71 5.57 7.55
CA PHE A 109 -14.67 4.95 8.37
C PHE A 109 -13.46 5.86 8.57
N LEU A 110 -13.41 6.97 7.84
CA LEU A 110 -12.24 7.82 7.73
C LEU A 110 -12.60 9.29 7.88
N ILE A 111 -11.79 10.00 8.65
CA ILE A 111 -11.86 11.45 8.71
C ILE A 111 -11.50 12.03 7.32
N PRO A 112 -12.31 12.96 6.77
CA PRO A 112 -11.98 13.64 5.53
C PRO A 112 -10.65 14.38 5.60
N GLU A 113 -9.79 14.17 4.60
CA GLU A 113 -8.49 14.84 4.47
C GLU A 113 -8.28 15.35 3.05
N ALA A 114 -7.91 16.63 2.92
CA ALA A 114 -7.82 17.32 1.63
C ALA A 114 -6.73 16.77 0.68
N ASN A 115 -5.71 16.11 1.21
CA ASN A 115 -4.53 15.66 0.46
C ASN A 115 -4.32 14.14 0.50
N ARG A 116 -5.42 13.39 0.62
CA ARG A 116 -5.35 11.95 0.70
C ARG A 116 -5.04 11.32 -0.66
N GLY A 117 -4.26 10.23 -0.65
CA GLY A 117 -3.88 9.52 -1.86
C GLY A 117 -5.09 8.97 -2.64
N TRP A 118 -4.98 8.91 -3.97
CA TRP A 118 -6.05 8.44 -4.86
C TRP A 118 -6.52 7.01 -4.55
N TRP A 119 -5.69 6.18 -3.91
CA TRP A 119 -6.07 4.81 -3.56
C TRP A 119 -7.19 4.75 -2.52
N TYR A 120 -7.44 5.83 -1.78
CA TYR A 120 -8.60 5.95 -0.88
C TYR A 120 -9.90 6.32 -1.57
N SER A 121 -9.85 6.74 -2.85
CA SER A 121 -11.08 6.99 -3.62
C SER A 121 -11.62 5.71 -4.27
N ARG A 122 -11.07 4.55 -3.90
CA ARG A 122 -11.31 3.30 -4.59
C ARG A 122 -11.87 2.25 -3.65
N ARG A 123 -12.77 1.44 -4.21
CA ARG A 123 -13.35 0.27 -3.56
C ARG A 123 -13.20 -0.98 -4.42
N PRO A 124 -13.10 -2.18 -3.82
CA PRO A 124 -13.09 -3.44 -4.56
C PRO A 124 -14.30 -3.55 -5.51
N ILE A 125 -14.12 -4.23 -6.65
CA ILE A 125 -15.23 -4.51 -7.59
C ILE A 125 -15.98 -5.78 -7.22
N ILE A 126 -15.29 -6.74 -6.61
CA ILE A 126 -15.80 -8.07 -6.26
C ILE A 126 -15.31 -8.48 -4.87
N GLY A 127 -15.82 -9.61 -4.38
CA GLY A 127 -15.35 -10.26 -3.16
C GLY A 127 -16.08 -9.78 -1.90
N PRO A 128 -15.74 -10.38 -0.74
CA PRO A 128 -16.45 -10.15 0.52
C PRO A 128 -16.48 -8.68 0.93
N LEU A 129 -15.35 -7.97 0.77
CA LEU A 129 -15.27 -6.56 1.12
C LEU A 129 -16.15 -5.68 0.21
N ASN A 130 -16.29 -6.00 -1.08
CA ASN A 130 -17.25 -5.28 -1.92
C ASN A 130 -18.68 -5.48 -1.42
N THR A 131 -19.07 -6.72 -1.13
CA THR A 131 -20.41 -7.05 -0.62
C THR A 131 -20.71 -6.33 0.68
N TYR A 132 -19.73 -6.26 1.59
CA TYR A 132 -19.83 -5.48 2.82
C TYR A 132 -20.07 -4.00 2.53
N LEU A 133 -19.25 -3.38 1.68
CA LEU A 133 -19.35 -1.96 1.30
C LEU A 133 -20.58 -1.60 0.45
N ASP A 134 -21.35 -2.58 -0.04
CA ASP A 134 -22.66 -2.37 -0.68
C ASP A 134 -23.82 -2.44 0.33
N ALA A 135 -23.60 -3.01 1.51
CA ALA A 135 -24.61 -3.20 2.54
C ALA A 135 -24.60 -2.12 3.64
N VAL A 136 -23.51 -1.33 3.72
CA VAL A 136 -23.39 -0.11 4.53
C VAL A 136 -23.88 1.07 3.70
#